data_AF-A0A2H0MLL3-F1
#
_entry.id   AF-A0A2H0MLL3-F1
#
_cell.length_a   1.000
_cell.length_b   1.000
_cell.length_c   1.000
_cell.angle_alpha   90.00
_cell.angle_beta   90.00
_cell.angle_gamma   90.00
#
_symmetry.space_group_name_H-M   'P 1'
#
loop_
_entity.id
_entity.type
_entity.pdbx_description
1 polymer ?
#
loop_
_entity_poly.entity_id
_entity_poly.type
_entity_poly.pdbx_seq_one_letter_code
_entity_poly.pdbx_strand_id
1 'polypeptide(L)'
;MESSYPRKLFIECPACGISNMIDGFTPEKPVICNQCRERMIEPTLNETHSEILCEDCGLTLLLLKETEFVEGESTCRCGSTHLSLFEESTIAEDAEEAGAFDLEDESFEDKEDEDDGLSWIRSDSDLDHDEDYNDMFDRDPG
;
A
#
# COMPACT_ATOMS: atom_id res chain seq x y z
N MET A 1 3.47 26.41 0.13
CA MET A 1 4.53 25.81 1.00
C MET A 1 5.21 24.77 0.13
N GLU A 2 6.54 24.80 0.00
CA GLU A 2 7.23 23.78 -0.80
C GLU A 2 7.12 22.42 -0.11
N SER A 3 6.48 21.46 -0.77
CA SER A 3 6.37 20.08 -0.33
C SER A 3 7.76 19.43 -0.34
N SER A 4 8.43 19.40 0.82
CA SER A 4 9.72 18.71 0.97
C SER A 4 9.54 17.20 0.95
N TYR A 5 9.53 16.62 -0.25
CA TYR A 5 9.61 15.18 -0.45
C TYR A 5 11.04 14.66 -0.26
N PRO A 6 11.23 13.41 0.20
CA PRO A 6 10.21 12.40 0.48
C PRO A 6 9.60 12.54 1.90
N ARG A 7 8.30 12.24 2.05
CA ARG A 7 7.57 12.33 3.33
C ARG A 7 7.42 10.97 4.01
N LYS A 8 7.24 10.95 5.33
CA LYS A 8 6.82 9.74 6.07
C LYS A 8 5.33 9.82 6.30
N LEU A 9 4.57 8.86 5.77
CA LEU A 9 3.10 8.86 5.86
C LEU A 9 2.60 7.71 6.72
N PHE A 10 1.77 8.02 7.70
CA PHE A 10 0.91 7.05 8.36
C PHE A 10 -0.50 7.24 7.81
N ILE A 11 -1.02 6.32 7.01
CA ILE A 11 -2.28 6.48 6.30
C ILE A 11 -3.25 5.34 6.63
N GLU A 12 -4.49 5.67 6.94
CA GLU A 12 -5.57 4.70 7.06
C GLU A 12 -6.13 4.35 5.67
N CYS A 13 -6.40 3.08 5.41
CA CYS A 13 -6.98 2.71 4.13
C CYS A 13 -8.48 3.05 4.11
N PRO A 14 -9.01 3.80 3.13
CA PRO A 14 -10.44 4.13 3.07
C PRO A 14 -11.33 2.90 2.85
N ALA A 15 -10.81 1.85 2.21
CA ALA A 15 -11.59 0.65 1.90
C ALA A 15 -11.70 -0.35 3.06
N CYS A 16 -10.63 -0.52 3.86
CA CYS A 16 -10.59 -1.53 4.92
C CYS A 16 -10.28 -1.00 6.32
N GLY A 17 -10.01 0.31 6.47
CA GLY A 17 -9.70 0.97 7.74
C GLY A 17 -8.33 0.62 8.34
N ILE A 18 -7.52 -0.20 7.66
CA ILE A 18 -6.24 -0.66 8.20
C ILE A 18 -5.17 0.39 7.91
N SER A 19 -4.43 0.78 8.96
CA SER A 19 -3.35 1.73 8.88
C SER A 19 -2.08 1.15 8.26
N ASN A 20 -1.43 1.97 7.45
CA ASN A 20 -0.22 1.65 6.69
C ASN A 20 0.86 2.69 6.99
N MET A 21 2.09 2.21 7.13
CA MET A 21 3.27 3.05 7.33
C MET A 21 4.07 3.09 6.03
N ILE A 22 4.17 4.27 5.42
CA ILE A 22 4.90 4.51 4.18
C ILE A 22 6.11 5.39 4.49
N ASP A 23 7.30 4.79 4.46
CA ASP A 23 8.55 5.51 4.60
C ASP A 23 9.03 6.00 3.23
N GLY A 24 9.15 7.31 3.09
CA GLY A 24 9.73 7.92 1.91
C GLY A 24 8.76 8.09 0.73
N PHE A 25 7.50 8.45 1.01
CA PHE A 25 6.50 8.79 0.02
C PHE A 25 6.99 9.90 -0.92
N THR A 26 6.77 9.68 -2.21
CA THR A 26 6.98 10.65 -3.29
C THR A 26 5.70 10.71 -4.14
N PRO A 27 5.29 11.90 -4.63
CA PRO A 27 4.03 12.07 -5.35
C PRO A 27 3.90 11.19 -6.59
N GLU A 28 5.01 10.90 -7.26
CA GLU A 28 5.08 10.07 -8.48
C GLU A 28 4.67 8.60 -8.27
N LYS A 29 4.63 8.12 -7.02
CA LYS A 29 4.40 6.70 -6.73
C LYS A 29 3.04 6.48 -6.12
N PRO A 30 2.21 5.58 -6.69
CA PRO A 30 0.95 5.23 -6.08
C PRO A 30 1.16 4.57 -4.72
N VAL A 31 0.32 4.92 -3.76
CA VAL A 31 0.34 4.33 -2.43
C VAL A 31 -0.77 3.28 -2.35
N ILE A 32 -0.35 2.02 -2.20
CA ILE A 32 -1.24 0.85 -2.23
C ILE A 32 -1.37 0.23 -0.83
N CYS A 33 -2.59 -0.09 -0.43
CA CYS A 33 -2.86 -0.76 0.84
C CYS A 33 -2.25 -2.17 0.87
N ASN A 34 -1.51 -2.49 1.93
CA ASN A 34 -0.90 -3.82 2.07
C ASN A 34 -1.91 -4.97 2.30
N GLN A 35 -3.17 -4.68 2.63
CA GLN A 35 -4.22 -5.68 2.90
C GLN A 35 -5.16 -5.88 1.71
N CYS A 36 -5.88 -4.83 1.30
CA CYS A 36 -6.88 -4.93 0.22
C CYS A 36 -6.34 -4.57 -1.16
N ARG A 37 -5.09 -4.08 -1.27
CA ARG A 37 -4.45 -3.63 -2.52
C ARG A 37 -5.14 -2.45 -3.22
N GLU A 38 -6.05 -1.77 -2.55
CA GLU A 38 -6.66 -0.53 -3.04
C GLU A 38 -5.67 0.64 -2.96
N ARG A 39 -5.86 1.63 -3.84
CA ARG A 39 -5.15 2.92 -3.75
C ARG A 39 -5.61 3.65 -2.49
N MET A 40 -4.67 4.21 -1.75
CA MET A 40 -4.96 4.95 -0.51
C MET A 40 -4.91 6.46 -0.70
N ILE A 41 -4.20 6.93 -1.72
CA ILE A 41 -4.19 8.32 -2.14
C ILE A 41 -4.97 8.37 -3.45
N GLU A 42 -6.02 9.18 -3.48
CA GLU A 42 -6.90 9.43 -4.62
C GLU A 42 -7.31 10.92 -4.63
N PRO A 43 -7.83 11.47 -5.74
CA PRO A 43 -8.28 12.86 -5.78
C PRO A 43 -9.30 13.24 -4.69
N THR A 44 -10.06 12.25 -4.19
CA THR A 44 -11.05 12.40 -3.10
C THR A 44 -10.43 12.25 -1.70
N LEU A 45 -9.10 12.31 -1.56
CA LEU A 45 -8.42 12.17 -0.26
C LEU A 45 -8.96 13.15 0.78
N ASN A 46 -9.19 14.40 0.40
CA ASN A 46 -9.72 15.45 1.28
C ASN A 46 -11.18 15.22 1.69
N GLU A 47 -11.92 14.34 1.01
CA GLU A 47 -13.27 13.95 1.43
C GLU A 47 -13.22 12.89 2.53
N THR A 48 -12.23 12.00 2.47
CA THR A 48 -12.13 10.79 3.31
C THR A 48 -11.20 10.95 4.51
N HIS A 49 -10.15 11.75 4.39
CA HIS A 49 -9.09 11.88 5.39
C HIS A 49 -8.91 13.31 5.90
N SER A 50 -8.24 13.42 7.05
CA SER A 50 -7.66 14.64 7.60
C SER A 50 -6.14 14.48 7.70
N GLU A 51 -5.41 15.53 7.35
CA GLU A 51 -3.94 15.54 7.46
C GLU A 51 -3.51 16.10 8.81
N ILE A 52 -2.63 15.39 9.51
CA ILE A 52 -2.07 15.81 10.79
C ILE A 52 -0.55 15.71 10.68
N LEU A 53 0.17 16.80 10.94
CA LEU A 53 1.63 16.80 10.94
C LEU A 53 2.16 16.74 12.37
N CYS A 54 3.05 15.79 12.64
CA CYS A 54 3.87 15.84 13.84
C CYS A 54 5.07 16.77 13.63
N GLU A 55 5.13 17.86 14.38
CA GLU A 55 6.17 18.87 14.24
C GLU A 55 7.55 18.39 14.73
N ASP A 56 7.57 17.42 15.65
CA ASP A 56 8.82 16.93 16.23
C ASP A 56 9.51 15.86 15.38
N CYS A 57 8.76 14.96 14.74
CA CYS A 57 9.34 13.87 13.94
C CYS A 57 9.08 13.96 12.43
N GLY A 58 8.28 14.95 11.98
CA GLY A 58 7.94 15.15 10.59
C GLY A 58 7.06 14.04 9.99
N LEU A 59 6.37 13.27 10.85
CA LEU A 59 5.42 12.26 10.40
C LEU A 59 4.10 12.93 10.02
N THR A 60 3.64 12.68 8.80
CA THR A 60 2.30 13.08 8.38
C THR A 60 1.35 11.90 8.61
N LEU A 61 0.28 12.12 9.37
CA LEU A 61 -0.80 11.18 9.57
C LEU A 61 -1.98 11.58 8.68
N LEU A 62 -2.46 10.65 7.88
CA LEU A 62 -3.68 10.74 7.09
C LEU A 62 -4.68 9.79 7.73
N LEU A 63 -5.49 10.32 8.64
CA LEU A 63 -6.50 9.55 9.36
C LEU A 63 -7.86 9.74 8.70
N LEU A 64 -8.71 8.73 8.74
CA LEU A 64 -10.09 8.86 8.28
C LEU A 64 -10.80 9.92 9.11
N LYS A 65 -11.74 10.66 8.51
CA LYS A 65 -12.53 11.67 9.24
C LYS A 65 -13.40 11.08 10.35
N GLU A 66 -13.69 9.79 10.29
CA GLU A 66 -14.39 9.05 11.35
C GLU A 66 -13.49 8.77 12.56
N THR A 67 -12.17 8.81 12.38
CA THR A 67 -11.18 8.55 13.43
C THR A 67 -11.09 9.76 14.34
N GLU A 68 -11.43 9.57 15.62
CA GLU A 68 -11.39 10.63 16.62
C GLU A 68 -9.94 11.11 16.85
N PHE A 69 -9.72 12.40 16.61
CA PHE A 69 -8.45 13.07 16.85
C PHE A 69 -8.67 14.32 17.71
N VAL A 70 -7.95 14.42 18.83
CA VAL A 70 -8.02 15.56 19.73
C VAL A 70 -6.62 16.17 19.88
N GLU A 71 -6.47 17.42 19.47
CA GLU A 71 -5.22 18.16 19.62
C GLU A 71 -4.79 18.23 21.09
N GLY A 72 -3.54 17.86 21.38
CA GLY A 72 -2.97 17.86 22.73
C GLY A 72 -3.25 16.62 23.57
N GLU A 73 -4.21 15.77 23.21
CA GLU A 73 -4.43 14.46 23.84
C GLU A 73 -3.88 13.31 23.00
N SER A 74 -4.10 13.38 21.69
CA SER A 74 -3.56 12.41 20.75
C SER A 74 -2.03 12.49 20.70
N THR A 75 -1.39 11.32 20.68
CA THR A 75 0.07 11.22 20.64
C THR A 75 0.53 10.68 19.30
N CYS A 76 1.58 11.29 18.76
CA CYS A 76 2.33 10.72 17.65
C CYS A 76 3.01 9.41 18.09
N ARG A 77 3.35 8.56 17.13
CA ARG A 77 4.17 7.36 17.35
C ARG A 77 5.53 7.64 18.02
N CYS A 78 6.08 8.85 17.87
CA CYS A 78 7.30 9.26 18.57
C CYS A 78 7.09 9.65 20.05
N GLY A 79 5.83 9.71 20.51
CA GLY A 79 5.44 10.15 21.86
C GLY A 79 5.18 11.65 21.99
N SER A 80 5.29 12.42 20.91
CA SER A 80 4.98 13.85 20.90
C SER A 80 3.47 14.12 20.87
N THR A 81 3.05 15.22 21.49
CA THR A 81 1.70 15.81 21.37
C THR A 81 1.67 17.06 20.49
N HIS A 82 2.82 17.48 19.93
CA HIS A 82 2.91 18.59 18.99
C HIS A 82 2.44 18.15 17.61
N LEU A 83 1.12 18.12 17.46
CA LEU A 83 0.42 17.71 16.26
C LEU A 83 -0.40 18.89 15.74
N SER A 84 -0.24 19.19 14.46
CA SER A 84 -0.95 20.27 13.77
C SER A 84 -1.93 19.66 12.77
N LEU A 85 -3.23 19.93 12.96
CA LEU A 85 -4.29 19.47 12.08
C LEU A 85 -4.44 20.40 10.86
N PHE A 86 -4.59 19.80 9.69
CA PHE A 86 -4.88 20.46 8.43
C PHE A 86 -6.20 19.91 7.87
N GLU A 87 -7.17 20.80 7.64
CA GLU A 87 -8.50 20.43 7.11
C GLU A 87 -8.42 19.97 5.64
N GLU A 88 -7.47 20.51 4.88
CA GLU A 88 -7.25 20.18 3.46
C GLU A 88 -5.79 19.76 3.26
N SER A 89 -5.59 18.57 2.70
CA SER A 89 -4.29 18.04 2.32
C SER A 89 -3.93 18.44 0.89
N THR A 90 -2.65 18.74 0.69
CA THR A 90 -2.04 18.97 -0.63
C THR A 90 -1.51 17.69 -1.28
N ILE A 91 -1.54 16.55 -0.56
CA ILE A 91 -0.90 15.30 -0.99
C ILE A 91 -1.56 14.73 -2.24
N ALA A 92 -2.89 14.80 -2.34
CA ALA A 92 -3.61 14.30 -3.51
C ALA A 92 -3.35 15.18 -4.75
N GLU A 93 -3.32 16.50 -4.58
CA GLU A 93 -3.02 17.45 -5.67
C GLU A 93 -1.59 17.26 -6.17
N ASP A 94 -0.61 17.15 -5.26
CA ASP A 94 0.78 16.88 -5.62
C ASP A 94 0.92 15.54 -6.38
N ALA A 95 0.16 14.50 -5.98
CA ALA A 95 0.17 13.20 -6.64
C ALA A 95 -0.49 13.24 -8.03
N GLU A 96 -1.53 14.05 -8.20
CA GLU A 96 -2.17 14.30 -9.49
C GLU A 96 -1.23 15.00 -10.46
N GLU A 97 -0.57 16.10 -10.01
CA GLU A 97 0.38 16.84 -10.84
C GLU A 97 1.60 15.97 -11.23
N ALA A 98 2.00 15.04 -10.37
CA ALA A 98 3.07 14.09 -10.64
C ALA A 98 2.66 12.89 -11.52
N GLY A 99 1.39 12.80 -11.94
CA GLY A 99 0.89 11.74 -12.82
C GLY A 99 0.72 10.38 -12.13
N ALA A 100 0.59 10.32 -10.81
CA ALA A 100 0.40 9.04 -10.09
C ALA A 100 -0.94 8.36 -10.39
N PHE A 101 -1.91 9.13 -10.90
CA PHE A 101 -3.22 8.62 -11.30
C PHE A 101 -3.27 8.18 -12.77
N ASP A 102 -2.34 8.66 -13.60
CA ASP A 102 -2.25 8.40 -15.04
C ASP A 102 -1.70 7.02 -15.39
N LEU A 103 -1.74 6.08 -14.44
CA LEU A 103 -1.59 4.66 -14.74
C LEU A 103 -2.85 4.19 -15.48
N GLU A 104 -2.99 4.67 -16.71
CA GLU A 104 -3.73 4.00 -17.76
C GLU A 104 -3.13 2.60 -17.92
N ASP A 105 -4.02 1.68 -18.24
CA ASP A 105 -3.88 0.24 -18.37
C ASP A 105 -2.90 -0.18 -19.49
N GLU A 106 -1.66 0.31 -19.45
CA GLU A 106 -0.55 -0.02 -20.37
C GLU A 106 -0.02 -1.44 -20.12
N SER A 107 -0.87 -2.36 -19.66
CA SER A 107 -0.56 -3.78 -19.51
C SER A 107 -1.70 -4.67 -19.96
N PHE A 108 -2.27 -4.46 -21.15
CA PHE A 108 -2.66 -5.56 -22.04
C PHE A 108 -2.98 -5.09 -23.47
N GLU A 109 -2.10 -4.30 -24.10
CA GLU A 109 -1.92 -4.58 -25.52
C GLU A 109 -1.32 -5.98 -25.59
N ASP A 110 -2.15 -6.96 -25.98
CA ASP A 110 -1.74 -8.27 -26.49
C ASP A 110 -0.66 -8.05 -27.56
N LYS A 111 0.57 -7.80 -27.14
CA LYS A 111 1.72 -8.22 -27.92
C LYS A 111 1.69 -9.72 -27.80
N GLU A 112 1.06 -10.35 -28.79
CA GLU A 112 1.31 -11.73 -29.18
C GLU A 112 2.81 -11.85 -29.53
N ASP A 113 3.67 -11.70 -28.53
CA ASP A 113 5.06 -12.08 -28.61
C ASP A 113 5.05 -13.61 -28.50
N GLU A 114 4.99 -14.24 -29.67
CA GLU A 114 5.36 -15.63 -29.90
C GLU A 114 6.78 -15.87 -29.35
N ASP A 115 6.96 -16.18 -28.06
CA ASP A 115 7.96 -17.17 -27.62
C ASP A 115 7.89 -17.59 -26.13
N ASP A 116 7.83 -18.91 -25.95
CA ASP A 116 8.51 -19.77 -24.96
C ASP A 116 8.67 -19.39 -23.47
N GLY A 117 7.62 -18.86 -22.82
CA GLY A 117 7.77 -18.31 -21.46
C GLY A 117 7.25 -19.08 -20.25
N LEU A 118 6.77 -20.33 -20.33
CA LEU A 118 6.16 -21.09 -19.21
C LEU A 118 7.14 -21.45 -18.06
N SER A 119 8.06 -20.57 -17.68
CA SER A 119 8.98 -20.73 -16.53
C SER A 119 8.29 -20.75 -15.16
N TRP A 120 6.98 -20.48 -15.12
CA TRP A 120 6.13 -20.63 -13.92
C TRP A 120 5.45 -22.00 -13.84
N ILE A 121 5.47 -22.79 -14.92
CA ILE A 121 5.22 -24.23 -14.81
C ILE A 121 6.48 -24.81 -14.19
N ARG A 122 6.36 -25.30 -12.96
CA ARG A 122 7.33 -26.28 -12.47
C ARG A 122 7.28 -27.42 -13.46
N SER A 123 8.40 -27.67 -14.13
CA SER A 123 8.54 -28.82 -15.01
C SER A 123 8.38 -30.07 -14.16
N ASP A 124 7.17 -30.63 -14.09
CA ASP A 124 6.99 -32.06 -13.82
C ASP A 124 7.42 -32.78 -15.10
N SER A 125 8.73 -32.80 -15.31
CA SER A 125 9.37 -33.72 -16.23
C SER A 125 9.73 -34.98 -15.42
N ASP A 126 9.03 -36.05 -15.76
CA ASP A 126 9.25 -37.45 -15.40
C ASP A 126 8.76 -37.91 -14.01
N LEU A 127 7.48 -38.30 -13.95
CA LEU A 127 7.03 -39.38 -13.07
C LEU A 127 6.03 -40.27 -13.82
N ASP A 128 6.54 -41.05 -14.78
CA ASP A 128 6.07 -42.44 -14.90
C ASP A 128 6.55 -43.16 -13.62
N HIS A 129 5.75 -43.14 -12.55
CA HIS A 129 5.84 -44.10 -11.46
C HIS A 129 4.43 -44.54 -11.11
N ASP A 130 4.07 -45.73 -11.58
CA ASP A 130 3.06 -46.59 -10.97
C ASP A 130 3.48 -46.88 -9.52
N GLU A 131 3.24 -45.96 -8.59
CA GLU A 131 3.30 -46.26 -7.16
C GLU A 131 2.00 -45.74 -6.53
N ASP A 132 1.09 -46.68 -6.28
CA ASP A 132 -0.18 -46.48 -5.60
C ASP A 132 0.09 -45.73 -4.28
N TYR A 133 -0.38 -44.48 -4.19
CA TYR A 133 -0.20 -43.58 -3.04
C TYR A 133 -0.60 -44.22 -1.69
N ASN A 134 -1.37 -45.30 -1.72
CA ASN A 134 -1.74 -46.07 -0.54
C ASN A 134 -0.56 -46.85 0.10
N ASP A 135 0.46 -47.26 -0.67
CA ASP A 135 1.59 -48.06 -0.16
C ASP A 135 2.59 -47.25 0.69
N MET A 136 2.51 -45.92 0.68
CA MET A 136 3.41 -45.05 1.45
C MET A 136 3.08 -45.05 2.95
N PHE A 137 1.84 -45.36 3.33
CA PHE A 137 1.36 -45.36 4.72
C PHE A 137 1.44 -46.72 5.42
N ASP A 138 1.59 -47.80 4.65
CA ASP A 138 1.65 -49.18 5.17
C ASP A 138 3.09 -49.66 5.48
N ARG A 139 4.10 -48.82 5.26
CA ARG A 139 5.49 -49.12 5.67
C ARG A 139 5.67 -48.87 7.16
N ASP A 140 5.33 -49.88 7.96
CA ASP A 140 5.57 -49.95 9.39
C ASP A 140 7.08 -49.83 9.71
N PRO A 141 7.55 -48.82 10.46
CA PRO A 141 8.95 -48.69 10.82
C PRO A 141 9.25 -49.60 12.02
N GLY A 142 9.48 -50.88 11.72
CA GLY A 142 10.02 -51.87 12.67
C GLY A 142 11.49 -51.65 12.99
#